data_AF-A0A2S5CG82-F1
#
_entry.id   AF-A0A2S5CG82-F1
#
_cell.length_a   1.000
_cell.length_b   1.000
_cell.length_c   1.000
_cell.angle_alpha   90.00
_cell.angle_beta   90.00
_cell.angle_gamma   90.00
#
_symmetry.space_group_name_H-M   'P 1'
#
loop_
_entity.id
_entity.type
_entity.pdbx_description
1 polymer ?
#
loop_
_entity_poly.entity_id
_entity_poly.type
_entity_poly.pdbx_seq_one_letter_code
_entity_poly.pdbx_strand_id
1 'polypeptide(L)'
;MTTKKKASISAGLAAAAAGRETPEGAPENLPPKGDKAKLVMIGGQFRPEVRRALLLIQAEPQNEGKNLKMLLGEAINDLCAKYNKPQPYTDEN
;
A
#
# COMPACT_ATOMS: atom_id res chain seq x y z
N MET A 1 -19.97 -26.90 -37.11
CA MET A 1 -19.31 -25.92 -36.22
C MET A 1 -18.95 -26.63 -34.93
N THR A 2 -17.67 -26.98 -34.74
CA THR A 2 -17.16 -27.80 -33.64
C THR A 2 -16.56 -26.94 -32.54
N THR A 3 -17.01 -27.16 -31.31
CA THR A 3 -16.48 -26.58 -30.06
C THR A 3 -15.15 -27.22 -29.66
N LYS A 4 -14.18 -26.46 -29.13
CA LYS A 4 -13.15 -27.03 -28.25
C LYS A 4 -12.62 -26.05 -27.20
N LYS A 5 -12.75 -26.49 -25.94
CA LYS A 5 -12.32 -25.89 -24.66
C LYS A 5 -10.82 -26.13 -24.39
N LYS A 6 -10.23 -25.17 -23.66
CA LYS A 6 -9.30 -25.27 -22.49
C LYS A 6 -8.02 -26.12 -22.61
N ALA A 7 -6.87 -25.45 -22.51
CA ALA A 7 -5.60 -25.89 -21.89
C ALA A 7 -4.67 -24.64 -21.87
N SER A 8 -3.86 -24.29 -20.87
CA SER A 8 -3.41 -25.00 -19.66
C SER A 8 -2.73 -23.98 -18.72
N ILE A 9 -3.35 -23.67 -17.58
CA ILE A 9 -2.82 -22.83 -16.48
C ILE A 9 -1.93 -23.70 -15.57
N SER A 10 -1.02 -24.48 -16.15
CA SER A 10 -0.21 -25.47 -15.43
C SER A 10 1.27 -25.09 -15.33
N ALA A 11 1.67 -23.92 -15.82
CA ALA A 11 3.06 -23.45 -15.72
C ALA A 11 3.35 -22.63 -14.44
N GLY A 12 2.33 -22.15 -13.73
CA GLY A 12 2.52 -21.27 -12.56
C GLY A 12 2.69 -21.99 -11.21
N LEU A 13 2.32 -23.26 -11.10
CA LEU A 13 2.23 -23.96 -9.80
C LEU A 13 3.56 -24.58 -9.33
N ALA A 14 4.58 -24.65 -10.19
CA ALA A 14 5.87 -25.28 -9.86
C ALA A 14 6.84 -24.35 -9.11
N ALA A 15 6.58 -23.03 -9.05
CA ALA A 15 7.50 -22.07 -8.46
C ALA A 15 7.33 -21.86 -6.93
N ALA A 16 6.27 -22.41 -6.32
CA ALA A 16 5.94 -22.16 -4.91
C ALA A 16 6.49 -23.21 -3.92
N ALA A 17 7.28 -24.19 -4.39
CA ALA A 17 7.71 -25.34 -3.58
C ALA A 17 9.19 -25.35 -3.18
N ALA A 18 9.96 -24.29 -3.44
CA ALA A 18 11.39 -24.26 -3.12
C ALA A 18 11.72 -23.08 -2.20
N GLY A 19 12.12 -23.38 -0.96
CA GLY A 19 12.94 -22.49 -0.14
C GLY A 19 12.31 -21.99 1.16
N ARG A 20 12.05 -22.91 2.09
CA ARG A 20 12.03 -22.60 3.53
C ARG A 20 13.46 -22.78 4.04
N GLU A 21 14.15 -21.71 4.42
CA GLU A 21 15.32 -21.76 5.30
C GLU A 21 15.32 -20.54 6.23
N THR A 22 15.07 -20.79 7.52
CA THR A 22 15.36 -19.88 8.64
C THR A 22 16.87 -19.82 8.89
N PRO A 23 17.38 -18.67 9.35
CA PRO A 23 18.35 -18.72 10.44
C PRO A 23 18.04 -17.72 11.57
N GLU A 24 18.12 -18.27 12.77
CA GLU A 24 18.17 -17.59 14.07
C GLU A 24 19.57 -16.99 14.28
N GLY A 25 19.66 -15.79 14.89
CA GLY A 25 20.92 -15.21 15.35
C GLY A 25 20.98 -13.69 15.29
N ALA A 26 20.67 -13.03 16.41
CA ALA A 26 21.04 -11.63 16.66
C ALA A 26 22.56 -11.52 16.88
N PRO A 27 23.17 -10.38 16.49
CA PRO A 27 23.63 -9.50 17.54
C PRO A 27 23.21 -8.05 17.34
N GLU A 28 23.08 -7.42 18.51
CA GLU A 28 22.67 -6.06 18.78
C GLU A 28 23.76 -5.04 18.42
N ASN A 29 23.28 -3.85 18.05
CA ASN A 29 23.99 -2.56 17.99
C ASN A 29 24.84 -2.24 16.75
N LEU A 30 24.28 -1.40 15.86
CA LEU A 30 24.92 -0.40 14.99
C LEU A 30 23.80 0.40 14.27
N PRO A 31 24.07 1.66 13.86
CA PRO A 31 23.26 2.90 14.04
C PRO A 31 21.86 2.85 13.40
N PRO A 32 20.92 3.77 13.71
CA PRO A 32 19.64 3.85 13.01
C PRO A 32 19.88 4.18 11.54
N LYS A 33 20.14 3.14 10.77
CA LYS A 33 20.01 3.08 9.32
C LYS A 33 18.58 3.50 9.08
N GLY A 34 18.42 4.70 8.52
CA GLY A 34 17.13 5.33 8.27
C GLY A 34 16.10 4.27 7.90
N ASP A 35 15.06 4.19 8.73
CA ASP A 35 13.91 3.33 8.56
C ASP A 35 13.38 3.56 7.14
N LYS A 36 13.83 2.73 6.21
CA LYS A 36 13.07 2.47 4.99
C LYS A 36 11.84 1.74 5.50
N ALA A 37 10.89 2.56 5.95
CA ALA A 37 9.81 2.22 6.83
C ALA A 37 9.11 0.97 6.30
N LYS A 38 8.76 0.05 7.21
CA LYS A 38 7.88 -1.08 6.92
C LYS A 38 6.54 -0.54 6.39
N LEU A 39 6.50 -0.25 5.10
CA LEU A 39 5.31 0.23 4.39
C LEU A 39 4.29 -0.90 4.42
N VAL A 40 3.17 -0.66 5.09
CA VAL A 40 2.04 -1.60 5.14
C VAL A 40 1.05 -1.21 4.04
N MET A 41 0.64 -2.20 3.23
CA MET A 41 -0.37 -1.96 2.21
C MET A 41 -1.77 -1.93 2.83
N ILE A 42 -2.38 -0.75 2.85
CA ILE A 42 -3.75 -0.55 3.29
C ILE A 42 -4.60 -0.38 2.03
N GLY A 43 -5.45 -1.36 1.75
CA GLY A 43 -6.35 -1.37 0.59
C GLY A 43 -7.77 -1.75 1.00
N GLY A 44 -8.76 -1.15 0.32
CA GLY A 44 -10.17 -1.46 0.49
C GLY A 44 -10.88 -1.50 -0.86
N GLN A 45 -12.00 -2.23 -0.94
CA GLN A 45 -12.86 -2.20 -2.12
C GLN A 45 -13.78 -0.98 -2.02
N PHE A 46 -13.63 -0.06 -2.96
CA PHE A 46 -14.45 1.14 -3.05
C PHE A 46 -15.24 1.14 -4.35
N ARG A 47 -16.37 1.84 -4.33
CA ARG A 47 -17.14 2.05 -5.57
C ARG A 47 -16.38 3.02 -6.50
N PRO A 48 -16.59 2.94 -7.83
CA PRO A 48 -15.91 3.79 -8.80
C PRO A 48 -16.09 5.30 -8.55
N GLU A 49 -17.20 5.71 -7.93
CA GLU A 49 -17.51 7.10 -7.61
C GLU A 49 -16.49 7.68 -6.61
N VAL A 50 -15.99 6.87 -5.67
CA VAL A 50 -14.97 7.30 -4.69
C VAL A 50 -13.69 7.71 -5.42
N ARG A 51 -13.26 6.91 -6.41
CA ARG A 51 -12.08 7.23 -7.23
C ARG A 51 -12.27 8.54 -7.99
N ARG A 52 -13.47 8.78 -8.55
CA ARG A 52 -13.77 10.03 -9.26
C ARG A 52 -13.70 11.24 -8.34
N ALA A 53 -14.27 11.13 -7.13
CA ALA A 53 -14.20 12.20 -6.14
C ALA A 53 -12.75 12.50 -5.72
N LEU A 54 -11.94 11.47 -5.47
CA LEU A 54 -10.53 11.64 -5.13
C LEU A 54 -9.72 12.33 -6.24
N LEU A 55 -10.01 12.04 -7.51
CA LEU A 55 -9.38 12.72 -8.65
C LEU A 55 -9.79 14.20 -8.75
N LEU A 56 -11.04 14.53 -8.44
CA LEU A 56 -11.49 15.93 -8.40
C LEU A 56 -10.78 16.72 -7.32
N ILE A 57 -10.62 16.14 -6.12
CA ILE A 57 -9.90 16.76 -5.00
C ILE A 57 -8.44 17.01 -5.38
N GLN A 58 -7.79 16.06 -6.06
CA GLN A 58 -6.41 16.22 -6.52
C GLN A 58 -6.26 17.34 -7.57
N ALA A 59 -7.30 17.60 -8.36
CA ALA A 59 -7.29 18.65 -9.37
C ALA A 59 -7.52 20.05 -8.79
N GLU A 60 -7.85 20.17 -7.50
CA GLU A 60 -8.01 21.48 -6.86
C GLU A 60 -6.66 22.20 -6.74
N PRO A 61 -6.61 23.53 -6.94
CA PRO A 61 -5.37 24.31 -6.90
C PRO A 61 -4.69 24.28 -5.52
N GLN A 62 -5.42 23.99 -4.45
CA GLN A 62 -4.86 23.83 -3.10
C GLN A 62 -4.05 22.53 -2.93
N ASN A 63 -4.31 21.55 -3.80
CA ASN A 63 -3.70 20.23 -3.78
C ASN A 63 -2.73 20.04 -4.94
N GLU A 64 -2.38 21.11 -5.65
CA GLU A 64 -1.46 21.07 -6.77
C GLU A 64 -0.10 20.51 -6.31
N GLY A 65 0.40 19.50 -7.02
CA GLY A 65 1.63 18.78 -6.66
C GLY A 65 1.47 17.71 -5.57
N LYS A 66 0.34 17.64 -4.85
CA LYS A 66 0.09 16.56 -3.90
C LYS A 66 -0.30 15.28 -4.62
N ASN A 67 0.32 14.17 -4.20
CA ASN A 67 -0.09 12.84 -4.66
C ASN A 67 -1.32 12.37 -3.86
N LEU A 68 -2.14 11.50 -4.46
CA LEU A 68 -3.23 10.80 -3.76
C LEU A 68 -2.77 10.14 -2.45
N LYS A 69 -1.54 9.60 -2.41
CA LYS A 69 -0.98 9.03 -1.18
C LYS A 69 -0.88 10.08 -0.05
N MET A 70 -0.46 11.30 -0.38
CA MET A 70 -0.31 12.39 0.59
C MET A 70 -1.68 12.90 1.07
N LEU A 71 -2.61 13.10 0.13
CA LEU A 71 -3.98 13.51 0.44
C LEU A 71 -4.69 12.49 1.35
N LEU A 72 -4.51 11.20 1.08
CA LEU A 72 -5.04 10.14 1.93
C LEU A 72 -4.35 10.11 3.29
N GLY A 73 -3.04 10.36 3.34
CA GLY A 73 -2.29 10.49 4.59
C GLY A 73 -2.79 11.62 5.48
N GLU A 74 -3.00 12.81 4.91
CA GLU A 74 -3.61 13.97 5.60
C GLU A 74 -5.02 13.63 6.11
N ALA A 75 -5.85 13.01 5.26
CA ALA A 75 -7.20 12.60 5.67
C ALA A 75 -7.19 11.57 6.81
N ILE A 76 -6.19 10.67 6.85
CA ILE A 76 -6.00 9.73 7.96
C ILE A 76 -5.63 10.49 9.23
N ASN A 77 -4.75 11.49 9.16
CA ASN A 77 -4.42 12.33 10.31
C ASN A 77 -5.63 13.10 10.83
N ASP A 78 -6.46 13.65 9.95
CA ASP A 78 -7.71 14.33 10.31
C ASP A 78 -8.69 13.38 11.02
N LEU A 79 -8.78 12.13 10.56
CA LEU A 79 -9.54 11.09 11.23
C LEU A 79 -8.95 10.78 12.61
N CYS A 80 -7.63 10.58 12.72
CA CYS A 80 -6.95 10.32 13.98
C CYS A 80 -7.17 11.47 14.99
N ALA A 81 -7.09 12.72 14.54
CA ALA A 81 -7.35 13.89 15.36
C ALA A 81 -8.80 13.90 15.90
N LYS A 82 -9.79 13.58 15.07
CA LYS A 82 -11.21 13.46 15.49
C LYS A 82 -11.41 12.41 16.59
N TYR A 83 -10.62 11.35 16.59
CA TYR A 83 -10.70 10.27 17.59
C TYR A 83 -9.65 10.35 18.71
N ASN A 84 -8.96 11.49 18.85
CA ASN A 84 -7.88 11.70 19.83
C ASN A 84 -6.80 10.59 19.76
N LYS A 85 -6.44 10.19 18.54
CA LYS A 85 -5.38 9.22 18.26
C LYS A 85 -4.13 9.93 17.75
N PRO A 86 -2.93 9.36 18.00
CA PRO A 86 -1.70 9.88 17.42
C PRO A 86 -1.79 9.88 15.88
N GLN A 87 -1.20 10.89 15.26
CA GLN A 87 -1.18 11.07 13.80
C GLN A 87 -0.09 10.17 13.19
N PRO A 88 -0.46 9.15 12.40
CA PRO A 88 0.51 8.17 11.90
C PRO A 88 1.19 8.59 10.60
N TYR A 89 0.66 9.59 9.89
CA TYR A 89 1.21 10.02 8.61
C TYR A 89 2.07 11.27 8.80
N THR A 90 3.36 11.14 8.53
CA THR A 90 4.29 12.25 8.39
C THR A 90 4.69 12.37 6.92
N ASP A 91 4.74 13.60 6.42
CA ASP A 91 5.12 13.90 5.04
C ASP A 91 6.65 13.83 4.92
N GLU A 92 7.20 12.63 5.17
CA GLU A 92 8.62 12.32 5.07
C GLU A 92 8.84 11.62 3.73
N ASN A 93 9.02 12.43 2.67
CA ASN A 93 9.36 11.95 1.34
C ASN A 93 10.32 12.92 0.66
#